data_AF-A0A538GNM5-F1
#
_entry.id   AF-A0A538GNM5-F1
#
_cell.length_a   1.000
_cell.length_b   1.000
_cell.length_c   1.000
_cell.angle_alpha   90.00
_cell.angle_beta   90.00
_cell.angle_gamma   90.00
#
_symmetry.space_group_name_H-M   'P 1'
#
loop_
_entity.id
_entity.type
_entity.pdbx_description
1 polymer ?
#
loop_
_entity_poly.entity_id
_entity_poly.type
_entity_poly.pdbx_seq_one_letter_code
_entity_poly.pdbx_strand_id
1 'polypeptide(L)'
;MSAIAANPDELQKLVSLIKDVDSIELKLTVPEPSQLTTVRALGLDPLQAQIRQVFFLETPDLALDGQGLVVRARRSQKKGDDTVVKLRPVVPSELPKSLRRSPSFGVELDASPEGYVCSGSLKGMPAEGDVRKAASGERPLRKLFSKEQQELFAEHAPEGIGLDDLVILGPLFVLKLKFSPEGFDRKMVTELWFYPDGSRILELSTKCEPSEAFDVAASTRAVLSAHGIDLDTKQQTKTRSALEFFAKQRGNGAKPKKKPAAEKPAAS
;
A
#
# COMPACT_ATOMS: atom_id res chain seq x y z
N MET A 1 -4.79 -18.46 18.33
CA MET A 1 -5.08 -17.17 19.01
C MET A 1 -4.06 -16.17 18.50
N SER A 2 -4.44 -14.97 18.05
CA SER A 2 -3.44 -14.00 17.56
C SER A 2 -2.45 -13.68 18.69
N ALA A 3 -1.17 -13.51 18.36
CA ALA A 3 -0.13 -13.20 19.33
C ALA A 3 -0.43 -11.94 20.17
N ILE A 4 -1.22 -11.01 19.61
CA ILE A 4 -1.65 -9.76 20.26
C ILE A 4 -2.56 -10.04 21.45
N ALA A 5 -3.50 -10.99 21.36
CA ALA A 5 -4.42 -11.30 22.45
C ALA A 5 -3.75 -12.03 23.63
N ALA A 6 -2.56 -12.61 23.40
CA ALA A 6 -1.82 -13.37 24.40
C ALA A 6 -0.87 -12.49 25.25
N ASN A 7 -0.68 -11.22 24.89
CA ASN A 7 0.18 -10.28 25.63
C ASN A 7 -0.62 -9.06 26.14
N PRO A 8 -0.88 -8.97 27.46
CA PRO A 8 -1.64 -7.87 28.06
C PRO A 8 -1.08 -6.46 27.76
N ASP A 9 0.24 -6.32 27.71
CA ASP A 9 0.89 -5.02 27.48
C ASP A 9 0.67 -4.54 26.03
N GLU A 10 0.76 -5.46 25.07
CA GLU A 10 0.45 -5.18 23.66
C GLU A 10 -1.04 -4.87 23.46
N LEU A 11 -1.93 -5.55 24.18
CA LEU A 11 -3.36 -5.24 24.14
C LEU A 11 -3.65 -3.84 24.69
N GLN A 12 -3.01 -3.44 25.81
CA GLN A 12 -3.17 -2.10 26.37
C GLN A 12 -2.66 -1.02 25.41
N LYS A 13 -1.53 -1.28 24.74
CA LYS A 13 -0.98 -0.40 23.71
C LYS A 13 -1.92 -0.27 22.52
N LEU A 14 -2.46 -1.37 22.01
CA LEU A 14 -3.44 -1.38 20.93
C LEU A 14 -4.68 -0.56 21.30
N VAL A 15 -5.26 -0.78 22.47
CA VAL A 15 -6.44 -0.03 22.95
C VAL A 15 -6.16 1.47 23.06
N SER A 16 -4.95 1.85 23.47
CA SER A 16 -4.55 3.26 23.52
C SER A 16 -4.49 3.86 22.11
N LEU A 17 -3.87 3.16 21.17
CA LEU A 17 -3.75 3.63 19.78
C LEU A 17 -5.10 3.74 19.07
N ILE A 18 -6.01 2.76 19.29
CA ILE A 18 -7.36 2.77 18.71
C ILE A 18 -8.08 4.08 19.03
N LYS A 19 -7.93 4.63 20.24
CA LYS A 19 -8.61 5.86 20.65
C LYS A 19 -8.16 7.12 19.90
N ASP A 20 -6.96 7.09 19.32
CA ASP A 20 -6.32 8.27 18.72
C ASP A 20 -6.26 8.22 17.18
N VAL A 21 -6.69 7.12 16.56
CA VAL A 21 -6.78 7.00 15.09
C VAL A 21 -8.16 7.38 14.57
N ASP A 22 -8.23 7.79 13.30
CA ASP A 22 -9.49 8.19 12.65
C ASP A 22 -10.24 6.99 12.06
N SER A 23 -9.53 5.89 11.79
CA SER A 23 -10.12 4.69 11.22
C SER A 23 -9.22 3.48 11.46
N ILE A 24 -9.82 2.30 11.36
CA ILE A 24 -9.11 1.02 11.39
C ILE A 24 -9.37 0.30 10.08
N GLU A 25 -8.33 -0.25 9.47
CA GLU A 25 -8.45 -1.15 8.32
C GLU A 25 -7.94 -2.54 8.71
N LEU A 26 -8.85 -3.52 8.71
CA LEU A 26 -8.52 -4.92 8.89
C LEU A 26 -8.12 -5.49 7.53
N LYS A 27 -6.96 -6.15 7.46
CA LYS A 27 -6.39 -6.66 6.22
C LYS A 27 -5.88 -8.08 6.38
N LEU A 28 -6.01 -8.85 5.30
CA LEU A 28 -5.29 -10.11 5.14
C LEU A 28 -4.90 -10.33 3.68
N THR A 29 -3.77 -11.00 3.46
CA THR A 29 -3.40 -11.52 2.15
C THR A 29 -3.73 -12.99 2.02
N VAL A 30 -4.18 -13.39 0.83
CA VAL A 30 -4.53 -14.76 0.50
C VAL A 30 -3.37 -15.40 -0.27
N PRO A 31 -2.81 -16.53 0.19
CA PRO A 31 -1.76 -17.26 -0.51
C PRO A 31 -2.18 -17.63 -1.93
N GLU A 32 -1.23 -17.60 -2.86
CA GLU A 32 -1.50 -17.85 -4.28
C GLU A 32 -2.35 -19.11 -4.56
N PRO A 33 -2.05 -20.29 -3.95
CA PRO A 33 -2.84 -21.51 -4.19
C PRO A 33 -4.32 -21.38 -3.81
N SER A 34 -4.65 -20.50 -2.86
CA SER A 34 -6.00 -20.30 -2.33
C SER A 34 -6.77 -19.16 -3.00
N GLN A 35 -6.13 -18.36 -3.87
CA GLN A 35 -6.77 -17.17 -4.43
C GLN A 35 -8.00 -17.51 -5.27
N LEU A 36 -7.93 -18.56 -6.10
CA LEU A 36 -9.06 -18.97 -6.93
C LEU A 36 -10.24 -19.48 -6.09
N THR A 37 -9.96 -20.28 -5.06
CA THR A 37 -10.99 -20.81 -4.17
C THR A 37 -11.61 -19.69 -3.35
N THR A 38 -10.83 -18.72 -2.86
CA THR A 38 -11.34 -17.52 -2.18
C THR A 38 -12.24 -16.67 -3.07
N VAL A 39 -11.82 -16.41 -4.32
CA VAL A 39 -12.62 -15.63 -5.29
C VAL A 39 -13.98 -16.30 -5.52
N ARG A 40 -14.00 -17.62 -5.67
CA ARG A 40 -15.24 -18.40 -5.85
C ARG A 40 -16.10 -18.41 -4.59
N ALA A 41 -15.51 -18.67 -3.43
CA ALA A 41 -16.23 -18.74 -2.17
C ALA A 41 -16.93 -17.42 -1.84
N LEU A 42 -16.27 -16.28 -2.09
CA LEU A 42 -16.84 -14.95 -1.85
C LEU A 42 -17.71 -14.42 -3.01
N GLY A 43 -17.94 -15.21 -4.06
CA GLY A 43 -18.75 -14.80 -5.21
C GLY A 43 -18.23 -13.55 -5.93
N LEU A 44 -16.90 -13.34 -5.95
CA LEU A 44 -16.32 -12.14 -6.52
C LEU A 44 -16.40 -12.18 -8.05
N ASP A 45 -16.90 -11.10 -8.66
CA ASP A 45 -16.83 -10.87 -10.11
C ASP A 45 -15.69 -9.89 -10.44
N PRO A 46 -14.53 -10.36 -10.94
CA PRO A 46 -13.42 -9.49 -11.32
C PRO A 46 -13.75 -8.55 -12.47
N LEU A 47 -14.78 -8.82 -13.28
CA LEU A 47 -15.17 -7.93 -14.38
C LEU A 47 -15.79 -6.62 -13.87
N GLN A 48 -16.28 -6.59 -12.62
CA GLN A 48 -16.73 -5.36 -11.96
C GLN A 48 -15.59 -4.58 -11.29
N ALA A 49 -14.36 -5.10 -11.32
CA ALA A 49 -13.24 -4.46 -10.64
C ALA A 49 -12.82 -3.16 -11.34
N GLN A 50 -12.54 -2.14 -10.54
CA GLN A 50 -11.92 -0.91 -11.01
C GLN A 50 -10.43 -1.15 -11.27
N ILE A 51 -9.99 -0.86 -12.49
CA ILE A 51 -8.57 -0.93 -12.87
C ILE A 51 -7.82 0.28 -12.31
N ARG A 52 -6.62 0.03 -11.78
CA ARG A 52 -5.73 1.06 -11.21
C ARG A 52 -4.28 0.83 -11.64
N GLN A 53 -3.53 1.91 -11.75
CA GLN A 53 -2.07 1.90 -11.80
C GLN A 53 -1.52 2.57 -10.56
N VAL A 54 -0.57 1.93 -9.89
CA VAL A 54 0.10 2.45 -8.70
C VAL A 54 1.58 2.64 -9.00
N PHE A 55 2.10 3.79 -8.55
CA PHE A 55 3.50 4.18 -8.67
C PHE A 55 4.00 4.58 -7.29
N PHE A 56 5.14 4.03 -6.86
CA PHE A 56 5.87 4.53 -5.70
C PHE A 56 6.97 5.47 -6.19
N LEU A 57 7.20 6.55 -5.45
CA LEU A 57 8.31 7.46 -5.69
C LEU A 57 9.31 7.26 -4.56
N GLU A 58 10.54 6.96 -4.92
CA GLU A 58 11.54 6.50 -3.95
C GLU A 58 12.94 6.87 -4.42
N THR A 59 13.89 6.91 -3.50
CA THR A 59 15.32 7.00 -3.80
C THR A 59 15.83 5.68 -4.39
N PRO A 60 16.94 5.66 -5.13
CA PRO A 60 17.45 4.41 -5.71
C PRO A 60 17.78 3.30 -4.70
N ASP A 61 18.10 3.67 -3.47
CA ASP A 61 18.51 2.81 -2.36
C ASP A 61 17.41 2.60 -1.31
N LEU A 62 16.18 3.04 -1.57
CA LEU A 62 15.02 2.91 -0.67
C LEU A 62 15.16 3.68 0.66
N ALA A 63 15.87 4.81 0.67
CA ALA A 63 16.07 5.64 1.85
C ALA A 63 14.75 6.19 2.45
N LEU A 64 13.70 6.47 1.66
CA LEU A 64 12.44 6.96 2.24
C LEU A 64 11.73 5.84 3.02
N ASP A 65 11.63 4.63 2.45
CA ASP A 65 11.11 3.46 3.18
C ASP A 65 11.90 3.16 4.46
N GLY A 66 13.23 3.31 4.41
CA GLY A 66 14.10 3.19 5.58
C GLY A 66 13.78 4.19 6.69
N GLN A 67 13.20 5.35 6.37
CA GLN A 67 12.73 6.37 7.31
C GLN A 67 11.22 6.28 7.60
N GLY A 68 10.51 5.29 7.05
CA GLY A 68 9.07 5.17 7.22
C GLY A 68 8.26 6.20 6.43
N LEU A 69 8.84 6.81 5.39
CA LEU A 69 8.19 7.76 4.50
C LEU A 69 7.82 7.06 3.17
N VAL A 70 6.53 7.07 2.83
CA VAL A 70 6.01 6.47 1.60
C VAL A 70 5.39 7.55 0.72
N VAL A 71 5.92 7.71 -0.48
CA VAL A 71 5.38 8.62 -1.49
C VAL A 71 4.79 7.80 -2.62
N ARG A 72 3.51 8.03 -2.96
CA ARG A 72 2.80 7.24 -3.96
C ARG A 72 1.89 8.10 -4.82
N ALA A 73 1.87 7.81 -6.11
CA ALA A 73 0.89 8.29 -7.06
C ALA A 73 0.03 7.12 -7.58
N ARG A 74 -1.23 7.39 -7.89
CA ARG A 74 -2.17 6.38 -8.40
C ARG A 74 -3.07 6.98 -9.46
N ARG A 75 -3.36 6.17 -10.46
CA ARG A 75 -4.38 6.42 -11.49
C ARG A 75 -5.50 5.43 -11.30
N SER A 76 -6.75 5.90 -11.32
CA SER A 76 -7.92 5.04 -11.17
C SER A 76 -8.89 5.23 -12.32
N GLN A 77 -9.29 4.11 -12.95
CA GLN A 77 -10.29 4.10 -14.01
C GLN A 77 -11.57 4.80 -13.53
N LYS A 78 -12.03 5.82 -14.29
CA LYS A 78 -13.26 6.59 -14.03
C LYS A 78 -13.31 7.32 -12.68
N LYS A 79 -12.17 7.54 -12.02
CA LYS A 79 -12.10 8.28 -10.74
C LYS A 79 -11.05 9.39 -10.72
N GLY A 80 -10.09 9.37 -11.64
CA GLY A 80 -9.00 10.34 -11.70
C GLY A 80 -7.74 9.88 -10.96
N ASP A 81 -6.82 10.83 -10.81
CA ASP A 81 -5.50 10.62 -10.22
C ASP A 81 -5.50 11.01 -8.73
N ASP A 82 -4.71 10.32 -7.92
CA ASP A 82 -4.47 10.65 -6.51
C ASP A 82 -3.00 10.50 -6.12
N THR A 83 -2.56 11.30 -5.16
CA THR A 83 -1.25 11.19 -4.52
C THR A 83 -1.39 10.99 -3.02
N VAL A 84 -0.37 10.41 -2.41
CA VAL A 84 -0.26 10.34 -0.95
C VAL A 84 1.20 10.47 -0.53
N VAL A 85 1.41 11.23 0.54
CA VAL A 85 2.63 11.21 1.36
C VAL A 85 2.22 10.59 2.69
N LYS A 86 2.81 9.44 3.04
CA LYS A 86 2.39 8.61 4.17
C LYS A 86 3.57 8.37 5.11
N LEU A 87 3.34 8.61 6.40
CA LEU A 87 4.26 8.28 7.50
C LEU A 87 3.86 6.95 8.12
N ARG A 88 4.82 6.05 8.32
CA ARG A 88 4.58 4.71 8.88
C ARG A 88 5.88 4.12 9.50
N PRO A 89 5.90 3.83 10.81
CA PRO A 89 4.82 4.02 11.78
C PRO A 89 4.66 5.49 12.20
N VAL A 90 3.53 5.81 12.82
CA VAL A 90 3.34 7.05 13.59
C VAL A 90 2.80 6.72 14.98
N VAL A 91 3.08 7.59 15.95
CA VAL A 91 2.35 7.62 17.24
C VAL A 91 1.29 8.73 17.12
N PRO A 92 -0.01 8.39 17.06
CA PRO A 92 -1.06 9.37 16.75
C PRO A 92 -1.08 10.60 17.67
N SER A 93 -0.78 10.41 18.96
CA SER A 93 -0.74 11.46 19.99
C SER A 93 0.48 12.38 19.90
N GLU A 94 1.53 11.97 19.21
CA GLU A 94 2.76 12.76 19.00
C GLU A 94 2.72 13.58 17.71
N LEU A 95 1.71 13.36 16.85
CA LEU A 95 1.58 14.09 15.60
C LEU A 95 1.25 15.57 15.84
N PRO A 96 1.83 16.50 15.05
CA PRO A 96 1.52 17.91 15.17
C PRO A 96 0.02 18.20 15.04
N LYS A 97 -0.52 19.00 15.97
CA LYS A 97 -1.95 19.37 15.98
C LYS A 97 -2.39 20.07 14.70
N SER A 98 -1.50 20.85 14.08
CA SER A 98 -1.73 21.50 12.78
C SER A 98 -1.98 20.47 11.68
N LEU A 99 -1.12 19.45 11.61
CA LEU A 99 -1.25 18.34 10.65
C LEU A 99 -2.53 17.53 10.91
N ARG A 100 -2.84 17.20 12.17
CA ARG A 100 -4.07 16.46 12.54
C ARG A 100 -5.36 17.21 12.23
N ARG A 101 -5.33 18.54 12.12
CA ARG A 101 -6.49 19.37 11.74
C ARG A 101 -6.71 19.46 10.24
N SER A 102 -5.74 19.02 9.43
CA SER A 102 -5.89 19.06 7.97
C SER A 102 -6.99 18.09 7.53
N PRO A 103 -7.96 18.53 6.70
CA PRO A 103 -9.00 17.63 6.17
C PRO A 103 -8.43 16.61 5.17
N SER A 104 -7.21 16.84 4.68
CA SER A 104 -6.51 15.94 3.75
C SER A 104 -5.67 14.89 4.46
N PHE A 105 -5.43 15.06 5.77
CA PHE A 105 -4.64 14.16 6.59
C PHE A 105 -5.53 13.23 7.40
N GLY A 106 -5.22 11.93 7.39
CA GLY A 106 -5.91 10.95 8.23
C GLY A 106 -4.93 9.95 8.82
N VAL A 107 -5.22 9.52 10.04
CA VAL A 107 -4.48 8.47 10.76
C VAL A 107 -5.30 7.19 10.74
N GLU A 108 -4.67 6.13 10.27
CA GLU A 108 -5.28 4.80 10.15
C GLU A 108 -4.44 3.77 10.89
N LEU A 109 -5.12 2.91 11.65
CA LEU A 109 -4.52 1.68 12.19
C LEU A 109 -4.80 0.55 11.20
N ASP A 110 -3.74 0.07 10.55
CA ASP A 110 -3.76 -1.12 9.71
C ASP A 110 -3.52 -2.35 10.61
N ALA A 111 -4.49 -3.27 10.69
CA ALA A 111 -4.36 -4.51 11.47
C ALA A 111 -4.44 -5.76 10.58
N SER A 112 -3.63 -6.74 10.90
CA SER A 112 -3.56 -8.05 10.23
C SER A 112 -3.35 -9.16 11.27
N PRO A 113 -3.48 -10.44 10.89
CA PRO A 113 -3.17 -11.55 11.79
C PRO A 113 -1.77 -11.50 12.43
N GLU A 114 -0.79 -10.90 11.74
CA GLU A 114 0.61 -10.82 12.20
C GLU A 114 0.91 -9.62 13.11
N GLY A 115 0.02 -8.63 13.18
CA GLY A 115 0.34 -7.38 13.86
C GLY A 115 -0.49 -6.19 13.37
N TYR A 116 -0.20 -5.02 13.94
CA TYR A 116 -0.81 -3.76 13.56
C TYR A 116 0.21 -2.64 13.44
N VAL A 117 -0.19 -1.56 12.79
CA VAL A 117 0.63 -0.36 12.60
C VAL A 117 -0.25 0.86 12.40
N CYS A 118 0.06 1.94 13.10
CA CYS A 118 -0.55 3.24 12.85
C CYS A 118 0.21 3.96 11.75
N SER A 119 -0.53 4.64 10.88
CA SER A 119 0.05 5.41 9.79
C SER A 119 -0.71 6.70 9.52
N GLY A 120 0.01 7.78 9.28
CA GLY A 120 -0.55 9.08 8.91
C GLY A 120 -0.45 9.28 7.40
N SER A 121 -1.55 9.61 6.73
CA SER A 121 -1.59 9.74 5.27
C SER A 121 -2.13 11.10 4.86
N LEU A 122 -1.32 11.89 4.15
CA LEU A 122 -1.72 13.15 3.54
C LEU A 122 -2.08 12.94 2.07
N LYS A 123 -3.36 13.03 1.75
CA LYS A 123 -3.89 12.78 0.40
C LYS A 123 -3.85 14.05 -0.46
N GLY A 124 -3.58 13.87 -1.74
CA GLY A 124 -3.62 14.92 -2.75
C GLY A 124 -4.43 14.49 -3.96
N MET A 125 -4.97 15.48 -4.67
CA MET A 125 -5.79 15.30 -5.87
C MET A 125 -5.17 16.11 -7.01
N PRO A 126 -4.15 15.58 -7.71
CA PRO A 126 -3.62 16.23 -8.90
C PRO A 126 -4.67 16.27 -10.02
N ALA A 127 -4.41 17.05 -11.07
CA ALA A 127 -5.31 17.08 -12.23
C ALA A 127 -5.30 15.73 -12.96
N GLU A 128 -6.41 15.41 -13.62
CA GLU A 128 -6.51 14.17 -14.37
C GLU A 128 -5.41 14.05 -15.43
N GLY A 129 -4.69 12.94 -15.41
CA GLY A 129 -3.61 12.65 -16.34
C GLY A 129 -2.25 13.22 -15.93
N ASP A 130 -2.16 14.03 -14.88
CA ASP A 130 -0.87 14.52 -14.39
C ASP A 130 0.04 13.38 -13.93
N VAL A 131 -0.51 12.33 -13.31
CA VAL A 131 0.30 11.16 -12.92
C VAL A 131 0.86 10.44 -14.14
N ARG A 132 0.10 10.38 -15.24
CA ARG A 132 0.61 9.81 -16.50
C ARG A 132 1.75 10.65 -17.07
N LYS A 133 1.59 11.97 -17.12
CA LYS A 133 2.62 12.90 -17.63
C LYS A 133 3.89 12.84 -16.79
N ALA A 134 3.77 12.76 -15.46
CA ALA A 134 4.93 12.59 -14.60
C ALA A 134 5.61 11.23 -14.81
N ALA A 135 4.82 10.16 -14.95
CA ALA A 135 5.33 8.83 -15.25
C ALA A 135 6.07 8.73 -16.60
N SER A 136 5.73 9.56 -17.58
CA SER A 136 6.44 9.67 -18.87
C SER A 136 7.57 10.71 -18.88
N GLY A 137 7.82 11.42 -17.78
CA GLY A 137 8.85 12.47 -17.70
C GLY A 137 8.44 13.82 -18.30
N GLU A 138 7.18 13.98 -18.72
CA GLU A 138 6.65 15.24 -19.28
C GLU A 138 6.33 16.30 -18.21
N ARG A 139 6.32 15.91 -16.92
CA ARG A 139 6.02 16.80 -15.79
C ARG A 139 6.97 16.50 -14.62
N PRO A 140 7.52 17.53 -13.94
CA PRO A 140 8.28 17.35 -12.71
C PRO A 140 7.46 16.65 -11.63
N LEU A 141 8.08 15.74 -10.86
CA LEU A 141 7.42 14.94 -9.83
C LEU A 141 6.81 15.82 -8.74
N ARG A 142 7.52 16.85 -8.28
CA ARG A 142 7.03 17.78 -7.24
C ARG A 142 5.69 18.43 -7.62
N LYS A 143 5.41 18.59 -8.92
CA LYS A 143 4.17 19.21 -9.43
C LYS A 143 2.95 18.27 -9.37
N LEU A 144 3.12 17.02 -8.94
CA LEU A 144 2.02 16.12 -8.58
C LEU A 144 1.48 16.36 -7.17
N PHE A 145 2.29 16.96 -6.30
CA PHE A 145 2.01 17.06 -4.87
C PHE A 145 1.53 18.47 -4.52
N SER A 146 0.55 18.54 -3.61
CA SER A 146 0.10 19.82 -3.05
C SER A 146 1.23 20.49 -2.25
N LYS A 147 1.10 21.78 -1.94
CA LYS A 147 2.09 22.47 -1.09
C LYS A 147 2.25 21.79 0.27
N GLU A 148 1.13 21.43 0.89
CA GLU A 148 1.11 20.71 2.17
C GLU A 148 1.82 19.35 2.08
N GLN A 149 1.66 18.62 0.97
CA GLN A 149 2.39 17.36 0.73
C GLN A 149 3.89 17.59 0.54
N GLN A 150 4.28 18.67 -0.13
CA GLN A 150 5.68 19.04 -0.30
C GLN A 150 6.33 19.41 1.05
N GLU A 151 5.60 20.13 1.91
CA GLU A 151 6.04 20.49 3.27
C GLU A 151 6.21 19.24 4.13
N LEU A 152 5.19 18.36 4.17
CA LEU A 152 5.27 17.11 4.94
C LEU A 152 6.42 16.21 4.46
N PHE A 153 6.62 16.13 3.14
CA PHE A 153 7.75 15.42 2.55
C PHE A 153 9.08 16.04 3.00
N ALA A 154 9.26 17.35 2.85
CA ALA A 154 10.51 18.02 3.18
C ALA A 154 10.89 17.89 4.67
N GLU A 155 9.90 17.85 5.56
CA GLU A 155 10.11 17.65 7.00
C GLU A 155 10.62 16.24 7.35
N HIS A 156 10.26 15.22 6.56
CA HIS A 156 10.51 13.81 6.87
C HIS A 156 11.47 13.12 5.90
N ALA A 157 11.85 13.78 4.80
CA ALA A 157 12.78 13.22 3.83
C ALA A 157 14.23 13.33 4.34
N PRO A 158 15.13 12.45 3.86
CA PRO A 158 16.56 12.62 4.09
C PRO A 158 17.05 14.01 3.66
N GLU A 159 18.02 14.55 4.39
CA GLU A 159 18.58 15.87 4.10
C GLU A 159 19.09 15.95 2.65
N GLY A 160 18.70 17.03 1.96
CA GLY A 160 19.11 17.28 0.58
C GLY A 160 18.35 16.50 -0.49
N ILE A 161 17.38 15.65 -0.13
CA ILE A 161 16.56 14.91 -1.10
C ILE A 161 15.23 15.63 -1.34
N GLY A 162 15.00 16.07 -2.58
CA GLY A 162 13.74 16.62 -3.06
C GLY A 162 12.87 15.60 -3.80
N LEU A 163 11.59 15.95 -4.01
CA LEU A 163 10.65 15.11 -4.77
C LEU A 163 11.08 14.86 -6.22
N ASP A 164 11.77 15.83 -6.84
CA ASP A 164 12.27 15.72 -8.22
C ASP A 164 13.55 14.84 -8.31
N ASP A 165 14.17 14.48 -7.19
CA ASP A 165 15.32 13.55 -7.12
C ASP A 165 14.88 12.08 -7.04
N LEU A 166 13.58 11.84 -6.84
CA LEU A 166 13.03 10.50 -6.70
C LEU A 166 12.91 9.80 -8.05
N VAL A 167 12.97 8.47 -8.01
CA VAL A 167 12.68 7.60 -9.14
C VAL A 167 11.27 7.03 -9.02
N ILE A 168 10.67 6.74 -10.15
CA ILE A 168 9.35 6.09 -10.21
C ILE A 168 9.54 4.58 -10.23
N LEU A 169 8.94 3.91 -9.25
CA LEU A 169 8.82 2.45 -9.16
C LEU A 169 7.40 2.03 -9.54
N GLY A 170 7.24 1.43 -10.71
CA GLY A 170 5.94 1.07 -11.28
C GLY A 170 5.88 1.22 -12.80
N PRO A 171 4.68 1.12 -13.40
CA PRO A 171 3.39 0.90 -12.72
C PRO A 171 3.23 -0.53 -12.20
N LEU A 172 2.58 -0.66 -11.03
CA LEU A 172 1.89 -1.89 -10.65
C LEU A 172 0.42 -1.81 -11.07
N PHE A 173 -0.08 -2.86 -11.70
CA PHE A 173 -1.49 -2.98 -12.05
C PHE A 173 -2.28 -3.56 -10.89
N VAL A 174 -3.44 -2.96 -10.59
CA VAL A 174 -4.30 -3.40 -9.49
C VAL A 174 -5.74 -3.46 -9.96
N LEU A 175 -6.40 -4.58 -9.68
CA LEU A 175 -7.87 -4.70 -9.76
C LEU A 175 -8.44 -4.49 -8.38
N LYS A 176 -9.30 -3.48 -8.21
CA LYS A 176 -10.01 -3.24 -6.96
C LYS A 176 -11.50 -3.53 -7.11
N LEU A 177 -12.01 -4.44 -6.30
CA LEU A 177 -13.43 -4.75 -6.19
C LEU A 177 -13.94 -4.36 -4.79
N LYS A 178 -15.12 -3.73 -4.74
CA LYS A 178 -15.91 -3.59 -3.50
C LYS A 178 -17.04 -4.61 -3.56
N PHE A 179 -17.28 -5.32 -2.46
CA PHE A 179 -18.31 -6.35 -2.38
C PHE A 179 -18.87 -6.42 -0.96
N SER A 180 -19.99 -7.14 -0.78
CA SER A 180 -20.59 -7.44 0.51
C SER A 180 -20.78 -8.95 0.58
N PRO A 181 -19.97 -9.68 1.37
CA PRO A 181 -20.14 -11.13 1.50
C PRO A 181 -21.44 -11.45 2.22
N GLU A 182 -22.00 -12.62 1.91
CA GLU A 182 -23.19 -13.12 2.61
C GLU A 182 -22.89 -13.29 4.11
N GLY A 183 -23.84 -12.90 4.96
CA GLY A 183 -23.67 -12.95 6.42
C GLY A 183 -22.79 -11.83 7.00
N PHE A 184 -22.42 -10.81 6.21
CA PHE A 184 -21.70 -9.64 6.71
C PHE A 184 -22.46 -8.35 6.42
N ASP A 185 -22.64 -7.52 7.45
CA ASP A 185 -23.39 -6.26 7.39
C ASP A 185 -22.61 -5.11 6.74
N ARG A 186 -21.37 -5.35 6.31
CA ARG A 186 -20.43 -4.32 5.86
C ARG A 186 -19.83 -4.63 4.49
N LYS A 187 -19.28 -3.58 3.89
CA LYS A 187 -18.54 -3.69 2.63
C LYS A 187 -17.13 -4.17 2.91
N MET A 188 -16.66 -5.08 2.08
CA MET A 188 -15.26 -5.46 1.97
C MET A 188 -14.67 -4.96 0.66
N VAL A 189 -13.35 -4.91 0.64
CA VAL A 189 -12.54 -4.57 -0.53
C VAL A 189 -11.62 -5.74 -0.81
N THR A 190 -11.63 -6.20 -2.06
CA THR A 190 -10.60 -7.09 -2.60
C THR A 190 -9.70 -6.27 -3.52
N GLU A 191 -8.39 -6.39 -3.36
CA GLU A 191 -7.43 -5.88 -4.34
C GLU A 191 -6.50 -7.00 -4.81
N LEU A 192 -6.40 -7.18 -6.12
CA LEU A 192 -5.43 -8.08 -6.76
C LEU A 192 -4.34 -7.25 -7.42
N TRP A 193 -3.11 -7.39 -6.93
CA TRP A 193 -1.92 -6.68 -7.38
C TRP A 193 -1.10 -7.57 -8.30
N PHE A 194 -0.77 -7.08 -9.49
CA PHE A 194 0.02 -7.80 -10.48
C PHE A 194 1.44 -7.24 -10.54
N TYR A 195 2.42 -8.13 -10.45
CA TYR A 195 3.83 -7.81 -10.56
C TYR A 195 4.37 -8.15 -11.96
N PRO A 196 5.38 -7.41 -12.44
CA PRO A 196 5.98 -7.66 -13.76
C PRO A 196 6.59 -9.05 -13.97
N ASP A 197 6.93 -9.78 -12.90
CA ASP A 197 7.44 -11.17 -12.98
C ASP A 197 6.33 -12.23 -13.06
N GLY A 198 5.07 -11.80 -13.10
CA GLY A 198 3.89 -12.68 -13.11
C GLY A 198 3.39 -13.07 -11.71
N SER A 199 4.11 -12.72 -10.64
CA SER A 199 3.61 -12.92 -9.28
C SER A 199 2.45 -11.97 -8.96
N ARG A 200 1.63 -12.34 -7.97
CA ARG A 200 0.43 -11.57 -7.61
C ARG A 200 0.09 -11.66 -6.13
N ILE A 201 -0.47 -10.57 -5.59
CA ILE A 201 -0.94 -10.49 -4.21
C ILE A 201 -2.44 -10.20 -4.22
N LEU A 202 -3.23 -11.10 -3.64
CA LEU A 202 -4.65 -10.89 -3.34
C LEU A 202 -4.79 -10.45 -1.88
N GLU A 203 -5.34 -9.26 -1.64
CA GLU A 203 -5.66 -8.77 -0.29
C GLU A 203 -7.16 -8.57 -0.14
N LEU A 204 -7.69 -9.01 1.00
CA LEU A 204 -9.02 -8.67 1.49
C LEU A 204 -8.90 -7.64 2.59
N SER A 205 -9.81 -6.68 2.62
CA SER A 205 -9.84 -5.65 3.65
C SER A 205 -11.23 -5.15 3.96
N THR A 206 -11.43 -4.65 5.17
CA THR A 206 -12.61 -3.86 5.54
C THR A 206 -12.20 -2.76 6.51
N LYS A 207 -12.99 -1.68 6.54
CA LYS A 207 -12.75 -0.53 7.41
C LYS A 207 -13.86 -0.40 8.45
N CYS A 208 -13.49 0.04 9.64
CA CYS A 208 -14.43 0.38 10.68
C CYS A 208 -14.00 1.62 11.46
N GLU A 209 -14.95 2.17 12.20
CA GLU A 209 -14.68 3.18 13.20
C GLU A 209 -13.91 2.58 14.39
N PRO A 210 -13.11 3.39 15.10
CA PRO A 210 -12.38 2.94 16.28
C PRO A 210 -13.24 2.25 17.34
N SER A 211 -14.46 2.74 17.56
CA SER A 211 -15.38 2.21 18.57
C SER A 211 -15.89 0.79 18.26
N GLU A 212 -15.81 0.35 17.01
CA GLU A 212 -16.33 -0.93 16.54
C GLU A 212 -15.21 -1.98 16.31
N ALA A 213 -13.96 -1.63 16.63
CA ALA A 213 -12.76 -2.38 16.24
C ALA A 213 -12.85 -3.88 16.52
N PHE A 214 -13.19 -4.24 17.77
CA PHE A 214 -13.21 -5.63 18.22
C PHE A 214 -14.37 -6.41 17.62
N ASP A 215 -15.55 -5.81 17.53
CA ASP A 215 -16.75 -6.44 16.98
C ASP A 215 -16.59 -6.71 15.48
N VAL A 216 -16.06 -5.73 14.73
CA VAL A 216 -15.79 -5.88 13.30
C VAL A 216 -14.66 -6.89 13.07
N ALA A 217 -13.62 -6.91 13.91
CA ALA A 217 -12.57 -7.92 13.82
C ALA A 217 -13.10 -9.35 14.04
N ALA A 218 -13.92 -9.55 15.08
CA ALA A 218 -14.53 -10.83 15.37
C ALA A 218 -15.48 -11.28 14.24
N SER A 219 -16.34 -10.37 13.77
CA SER A 219 -17.32 -10.67 12.70
C SER A 219 -16.64 -10.93 11.36
N THR A 220 -15.62 -10.15 11.00
CA THR A 220 -14.81 -10.37 9.78
C THR A 220 -14.15 -11.74 9.82
N ARG A 221 -13.54 -12.09 10.96
CA ARG A 221 -12.93 -13.42 11.17
C ARG A 221 -13.96 -14.54 11.01
N ALA A 222 -15.13 -14.39 11.61
CA ALA A 222 -16.20 -15.39 11.53
C ALA A 222 -16.68 -15.60 10.09
N VAL A 223 -16.98 -14.51 9.37
CA VAL A 223 -17.46 -14.58 7.98
C VAL A 223 -16.42 -15.19 7.06
N LEU A 224 -15.16 -14.79 7.15
CA LEU A 224 -14.11 -15.34 6.31
C LEU A 224 -13.86 -16.83 6.59
N SER A 225 -13.91 -17.23 7.87
CA SER A 225 -13.78 -18.64 8.25
C SER A 225 -14.96 -19.48 7.75
N ALA A 226 -16.19 -18.94 7.79
CA ALA A 226 -17.38 -19.60 7.24
C ALA A 226 -17.28 -19.83 5.72
N HIS A 227 -16.54 -18.97 5.01
CA HIS A 227 -16.23 -19.12 3.59
C HIS A 227 -14.96 -19.96 3.33
N GLY A 228 -14.40 -20.61 4.36
CA GLY A 228 -13.25 -21.51 4.23
C GLY A 228 -11.91 -20.80 3.97
N ILE A 229 -11.78 -19.52 4.35
CA ILE A 229 -10.56 -18.74 4.16
C ILE A 229 -9.66 -18.90 5.40
N ASP A 230 -8.44 -19.36 5.17
CA ASP A 230 -7.43 -19.53 6.21
C ASP A 230 -6.81 -18.18 6.62
N LEU A 231 -6.96 -17.85 7.90
CA LEU A 231 -6.51 -16.59 8.49
C LEU A 231 -5.13 -16.68 9.14
N ASP A 232 -4.58 -17.89 9.29
CA ASP A 232 -3.26 -18.13 9.90
C ASP A 232 -2.15 -18.15 8.83
N THR A 233 -2.48 -17.73 7.62
CA THR A 233 -1.55 -17.66 6.49
C THR A 233 -0.52 -16.55 6.67
N LYS A 234 0.68 -16.74 6.11
CA LYS A 234 1.73 -15.72 6.13
C LYS A 234 1.27 -14.47 5.38
N GLN A 235 1.38 -13.32 6.03
CA GLN A 235 0.92 -12.05 5.49
C GLN A 235 2.00 -11.38 4.65
N GLN A 236 1.56 -10.65 3.62
CA GLN A 236 2.45 -9.85 2.78
C GLN A 236 1.95 -8.41 2.75
N THR A 237 2.83 -7.44 2.95
CA THR A 237 2.44 -6.02 2.86
C THR A 237 2.66 -5.50 1.45
N LYS A 238 1.61 -5.00 0.78
CA LYS A 238 1.65 -4.50 -0.60
C LYS A 238 2.78 -3.50 -0.87
N THR A 239 2.97 -2.53 0.02
CA THR A 239 4.00 -1.49 -0.15
C THR A 239 5.41 -2.09 -0.08
N ARG A 240 5.74 -2.83 0.98
CA ARG A 240 7.07 -3.43 1.11
C ARG A 240 7.36 -4.44 0.00
N SER A 241 6.39 -5.29 -0.35
CA SER A 241 6.54 -6.24 -1.45
C SER A 241 6.81 -5.53 -2.78
N ALA A 242 6.12 -4.40 -3.04
CA ALA A 242 6.38 -3.56 -4.22
C ALA A 242 7.79 -2.98 -4.22
N LEU A 243 8.22 -2.37 -3.11
CA LEU A 243 9.53 -1.73 -3.00
C LEU A 243 10.68 -2.75 -3.12
N GLU A 244 10.59 -3.87 -2.40
CA GLU A 244 11.57 -4.95 -2.47
C GLU A 244 11.68 -5.53 -3.90
N PHE A 245 10.54 -5.70 -4.57
CA PHE A 245 10.51 -6.19 -5.94
C PHE A 245 11.28 -5.25 -6.89
N PHE A 246 10.97 -3.95 -6.87
CA PHE A 246 11.61 -3.00 -7.77
C PHE A 246 13.08 -2.75 -7.42
N ALA A 247 13.45 -2.76 -6.14
CA ALA A 247 14.85 -2.67 -5.73
C ALA A 247 15.67 -3.87 -6.26
N LYS A 248 15.14 -5.10 -6.16
CA LYS A 248 15.78 -6.29 -6.73
C LYS A 248 15.93 -6.20 -8.25
N GLN A 249 14.90 -5.72 -8.97
CA GLN A 249 14.99 -5.54 -10.41
C GLN A 249 16.07 -4.54 -10.82
N ARG A 250 16.23 -3.43 -10.07
CA ARG A 250 17.27 -2.44 -10.35
C ARG A 250 18.67 -3.00 -10.10
N GLY A 251 18.87 -3.75 -9.00
CA GLY A 251 20.13 -4.44 -8.73
C GLY A 251 20.51 -5.45 -9.83
N ASN A 252 19.51 -6.12 -10.42
CA ASN A 252 19.71 -7.05 -11.54
C ASN A 252 19.93 -6.34 -12.90
N GLY A 253 19.30 -5.17 -13.11
CA GLY A 253 19.48 -4.34 -14.30
C GLY A 253 20.82 -3.58 -14.33
N ALA A 254 21.48 -3.41 -13.18
CA ALA A 254 22.79 -2.80 -13.05
C ALA A 254 23.97 -3.77 -13.37
N LYS A 255 23.72 -5.07 -13.58
CA LYS A 255 24.75 -5.96 -14.13
C LYS A 255 24.96 -5.62 -15.60
N PRO A 256 26.17 -5.19 -16.03
CA PRO A 256 26.40 -4.85 -17.43
C PRO A 256 26.13 -6.09 -18.28
N LYS A 257 25.23 -5.95 -19.28
CA LYS A 257 25.13 -6.93 -20.36
C LYS A 257 26.52 -7.07 -20.96
N LYS A 258 27.18 -8.22 -20.79
CA LYS A 258 28.43 -8.54 -21.48
C LYS A 258 28.20 -8.28 -22.97
N LYS A 259 28.92 -7.32 -23.55
CA LYS A 259 28.98 -7.14 -25.00
C LYS A 259 29.37 -8.50 -25.62
N PRO A 260 28.73 -8.92 -26.72
CA PRO A 260 29.24 -10.04 -27.50
C PRO A 260 30.70 -9.73 -27.86
N ALA A 261 31.59 -10.69 -27.64
CA ALA A 261 32.97 -10.56 -28.08
C ALA A 261 32.97 -10.36 -29.60
N ALA A 262 33.61 -9.28 -30.05
CA ALA A 262 33.81 -9.06 -31.47
C ALA A 262 34.63 -10.23 -32.03
N GLU A 263 34.05 -10.96 -32.99
CA GLU A 263 34.80 -11.88 -33.83
C GLU A 263 35.92 -11.09 -34.51
N LYS A 264 37.16 -11.54 -34.28
CA LYS A 264 38.31 -11.05 -35.03
C LYS A 264 38.13 -11.47 -36.49
N PRO A 265 38.39 -10.57 -37.46
CA PRO A 265 38.40 -10.97 -38.85
C PRO A 265 39.54 -11.97 -39.07
N ALA A 266 39.24 -13.07 -39.76
CA ALA A 266 40.25 -14.00 -40.24
C ALA A 266 41.19 -13.25 -41.19
N ALA A 267 42.48 -13.26 -40.85
CA ALA A 267 43.52 -12.80 -41.75
C ALA A 267 43.87 -13.92 -42.74
N SER A 268 43.81 -13.56 -44.02
CA SER A 268 44.48 -14.14 -45.20
C SER A 268 44.35 -15.65 -45.46
#